data_AF-A0A316QKE9-F1
#
_entry.id   AF-A0A316QKE9-F1
#
_cell.length_a   1.000
_cell.length_b   1.000
_cell.length_c   1.000
_cell.angle_alpha   90.00
_cell.angle_beta   90.00
_cell.angle_gamma   90.00
#
_symmetry.space_group_name_H-M   'P 1'
#
loop_
_entity.id
_entity.type
_entity.pdbx_description
1 polymer ?
#
loop_
_entity_poly.entity_id
_entity_poly.type
_entity_poly.pdbx_seq_one_letter_code
_entity_poly.pdbx_strand_id
1 'polypeptide(L)'
;MRQLEVYDMNQSEFIREAISGATIRPVVVASVINDELLSAIGKLTAEYARIGNNLNQIARHLNEWRSPYPSMAKELKDAATELATLKFEVMKKVGDAIGDIQAYQL
;
A
#
# COMPACT_ATOMS: atom_id res chain seq x y z
N MET A 1 36.62 26.52 28.18
CA MET A 1 35.20 26.79 28.49
C MET A 1 34.31 25.55 28.36
N ARG A 2 34.36 24.78 27.26
CA ARG A 2 33.56 23.53 27.09
C ARG A 2 33.64 22.49 28.21
N GLN A 3 34.77 22.40 28.94
CA GLN A 3 34.89 21.41 30.01
C GLN A 3 34.07 21.78 31.25
N LEU A 4 33.86 23.06 31.55
CA LEU A 4 33.11 23.49 32.74
C LEU A 4 31.59 23.20 32.62
N GLU A 5 31.05 23.33 31.41
CA GLU A 5 29.65 23.02 31.10
C GLU A 5 29.30 21.54 31.37
N VAL A 6 30.26 20.63 31.16
CA VAL A 6 30.06 19.19 31.38
C VAL A 6 29.96 18.82 32.87
N TYR A 7 30.53 19.66 33.74
CA TYR A 7 30.52 19.44 35.19
C TYR A 7 29.43 20.27 35.91
N ASP A 8 28.70 21.13 35.18
CA ASP A 8 27.73 22.09 35.75
C ASP A 8 28.33 22.93 36.88
N MET A 9 29.58 23.38 36.69
CA MET A 9 30.35 24.12 37.70
C MET A 9 30.96 25.38 37.10
N ASN A 10 31.06 26.44 37.89
CA ASN A 10 31.85 27.59 37.49
C ASN A 10 33.36 27.31 37.63
N GLN A 11 34.21 28.12 36.98
CA GLN A 11 35.66 27.90 36.96
C GLN A 11 36.30 27.89 38.36
N SER A 12 35.80 28.71 39.28
CA SER A 12 36.33 28.80 40.65
C SER A 12 35.96 27.58 41.49
N GLU A 13 34.77 27.03 41.32
CA GLU A 13 34.35 25.76 41.95
C GLU A 13 35.18 24.59 41.44
N PHE A 14 35.35 24.49 40.12
CA PHE A 14 36.14 23.43 39.51
C PHE A 14 37.59 23.41 40.04
N ILE A 15 38.24 24.58 40.13
CA ILE A 15 39.61 24.69 40.64
C ILE A 15 39.68 24.33 42.13
N ARG A 16 38.70 24.76 42.93
CA ARG A 16 38.64 24.47 44.37
C ARG A 16 38.53 22.98 44.64
N GLU A 17 37.61 22.31 43.95
CA GLU A 17 37.41 20.86 44.07
C GLU A 17 38.64 20.09 43.58
N ALA A 18 39.24 20.51 42.46
CA ALA A 18 40.44 19.88 41.90
C ALA A 18 41.65 19.96 42.84
N ILE A 19 41.86 21.09 43.52
CA ILE A 19 42.96 21.28 44.47
C ILE A 19 42.70 20.54 45.79
N SER A 20 41.44 20.48 46.22
CA SER A 20 41.04 19.78 47.45
C SER A 20 41.15 18.25 47.35
N GLY A 21 41.37 17.71 46.14
CA GLY A 21 41.41 16.27 45.89
C GLY A 21 40.03 15.62 45.81
N ALA A 22 38.96 16.43 45.76
CA ALA A 22 37.61 15.92 45.60
C ALA A 22 37.41 15.28 44.22
N THR A 23 36.62 14.21 44.19
CA THR A 23 36.32 13.51 42.92
C THR A 23 35.31 14.31 42.10
N ILE A 24 35.77 14.97 41.04
CA ILE A 24 34.92 15.72 40.10
C ILE A 24 34.29 14.74 39.10
N ARG A 25 32.95 14.67 39.03
CA ARG A 25 32.21 13.79 38.12
C ARG A 25 31.37 14.61 37.12
N PRO A 26 31.39 14.27 35.84
CA PRO A 26 30.59 14.96 34.84
C PRO A 26 29.09 14.71 35.05
N VAL A 27 28.26 15.72 34.82
CA VAL A 27 26.81 15.59 34.85
C VAL A 27 26.37 15.00 33.51
N VAL A 28 25.95 13.74 33.51
CA VAL A 28 25.40 13.07 32.32
C VAL A 28 23.89 13.21 32.34
N VAL A 29 23.36 14.14 31.53
CA VAL A 29 21.91 14.24 31.28
C VAL A 29 21.56 13.27 30.16
N ALA A 30 21.07 12.08 30.52
CA ALA A 30 20.40 11.21 29.57
C ALA A 30 18.98 11.74 29.33
N SER A 31 18.65 12.12 28.09
CA SER A 31 17.26 12.47 27.76
C SER A 31 16.41 11.22 27.89
N VAL A 32 15.61 11.15 28.94
CA VAL A 32 14.60 10.10 29.12
C VAL A 32 13.58 10.30 27.99
N ILE A 33 13.55 9.39 27.03
CA ILE A 33 12.46 9.35 26.05
C ILE A 33 11.17 9.21 26.87
N ASN A 34 10.30 10.21 26.83
CA ASN A 34 9.06 10.21 27.61
C ASN A 34 8.18 9.03 27.17
N ASP A 35 7.75 8.20 28.12
CA ASP A 35 6.87 7.04 27.89
C ASP A 35 5.58 7.41 27.14
N GLU A 36 5.09 8.64 27.31
CA GLU A 36 3.94 9.16 26.58
C GLU A 36 4.21 9.28 25.08
N LEU A 37 5.40 9.77 24.69
CA LEU A 37 5.80 9.86 23.29
C LEU A 37 5.94 8.45 22.69
N LEU A 38 6.54 7.52 23.44
CA LEU A 38 6.68 6.13 22.99
C LEU A 38 5.31 5.46 22.81
N SER A 39 4.37 5.71 23.72
CA SER A 39 2.98 5.25 23.61
C SER A 39 2.28 5.83 22.39
N ALA A 40 2.44 7.12 22.12
CA ALA A 40 1.87 7.79 20.95
C ALA A 40 2.40 7.19 19.64
N ILE A 41 3.71 6.94 19.55
CA ILE A 41 4.34 6.29 18.40
C ILE A 41 3.83 4.85 18.23
N GLY A 42 3.69 4.11 19.34
CA GLY A 42 3.14 2.75 19.33
C GLY A 42 1.71 2.70 18.78
N LYS A 43 0.84 3.62 19.22
CA LYS A 43 -0.53 3.76 18.70
C LYS A 43 -0.54 4.09 17.21
N LEU A 44 0.28 5.06 16.80
CA LEU A 44 0.38 5.46 15.39
C LEU A 44 0.82 4.27 14.51
N THR A 45 1.82 3.52 14.96
CA THR A 45 2.32 2.33 14.26
C THR A 45 1.24 1.26 14.09
N ALA A 46 0.42 1.04 15.12
CA ALA A 46 -0.68 0.08 15.08
C ALA A 46 -1.77 0.49 14.07
N GLU A 47 -2.13 1.77 14.04
CA GLU A 47 -3.11 2.29 13.06
C GLU A 47 -2.58 2.19 11.62
N TYR A 48 -1.30 2.48 11.39
CA TYR A 48 -0.69 2.27 10.07
C TYR A 48 -0.72 0.80 9.63
N ALA A 49 -0.45 -0.14 10.55
CA ALA A 49 -0.55 -1.57 10.25
C ALA A 49 -1.98 -1.98 9.89
N ARG A 50 -3.00 -1.46 10.60
CA ARG A 50 -4.42 -1.68 10.29
C ARG A 50 -4.78 -1.12 8.91
N ILE A 51 -4.35 0.10 8.59
CA ILE A 51 -4.57 0.72 7.27
C ILE A 51 -3.94 -0.14 6.17
N GLY A 52 -2.69 -0.58 6.35
CA GLY A 52 -1.99 -1.45 5.39
C GLY A 52 -2.73 -2.77 5.15
N ASN A 53 -3.27 -3.40 6.21
CA ASN A 53 -4.07 -4.61 6.08
C ASN A 53 -5.36 -4.37 5.27
N ASN A 54 -6.08 -3.28 5.57
CA ASN A 54 -7.29 -2.92 4.83
C ASN A 54 -6.99 -2.67 3.34
N LEU A 55 -5.90 -1.95 3.03
CA LEU A 55 -5.47 -1.72 1.64
C LEU A 55 -5.14 -3.04 0.93
N ASN A 56 -4.51 -3.99 1.62
CA ASN A 56 -4.22 -5.31 1.06
C ASN A 56 -5.49 -6.12 0.78
N GLN A 57 -6.51 -6.03 1.64
CA GLN A 57 -7.82 -6.65 1.40
C GLN A 57 -8.52 -6.04 0.19
N ILE A 58 -8.51 -4.71 0.06
CA ILE A 58 -9.05 -4.00 -1.12
C ILE A 58 -8.33 -4.46 -2.39
N ALA A 59 -7.00 -4.53 -2.37
CA ALA A 59 -6.22 -4.98 -3.53
C ALA A 59 -6.57 -6.41 -3.93
N ARG A 60 -6.72 -7.33 -2.96
CA ARG A 60 -7.18 -8.71 -3.23
C ARG A 60 -8.57 -8.72 -3.85
N HIS A 61 -9.50 -7.97 -3.27
CA HIS A 61 -10.86 -7.90 -3.80
C HIS A 61 -10.89 -7.33 -5.23
N LEU A 62 -10.13 -6.27 -5.52
CA LEU A 62 -10.05 -5.72 -6.87
C LEU A 62 -9.37 -6.68 -7.86
N ASN A 63 -8.37 -7.44 -7.43
CA ASN A 63 -7.73 -8.47 -8.25
C ASN A 63 -8.68 -9.64 -8.53
N GLU A 64 -9.51 -10.01 -7.55
CA GLU A 64 -10.58 -10.98 -7.74
C GLU A 64 -11.56 -10.45 -8.79
N TRP A 65 -12.03 -9.20 -8.70
CA TRP A 65 -12.94 -8.62 -9.70
C TRP A 65 -12.37 -8.52 -11.12
N ARG A 66 -11.05 -8.57 -11.34
CA ARG A 66 -10.51 -8.78 -12.70
C ARG A 66 -10.88 -10.14 -13.29
N SER A 67 -11.45 -11.05 -12.52
CA SER A 67 -12.01 -12.35 -12.89
C SER A 67 -13.46 -12.43 -12.37
N PRO A 68 -14.50 -12.51 -13.21
CA PRO A 68 -14.54 -13.27 -14.45
C PRO A 68 -14.78 -12.39 -15.69
N TYR A 69 -14.70 -11.06 -15.60
CA TYR A 69 -15.12 -10.19 -16.71
C TYR A 69 -14.37 -10.44 -18.03
N PRO A 70 -13.05 -10.66 -18.04
CA PRO A 70 -12.35 -11.00 -19.29
C PRO A 70 -12.75 -12.36 -19.87
N SER A 71 -13.03 -13.38 -19.03
CA SER A 71 -13.47 -14.69 -19.50
C SER A 71 -14.91 -14.65 -20.01
N MET A 72 -15.82 -14.03 -19.27
CA MET A 72 -17.20 -13.81 -19.70
C MET A 72 -17.29 -12.95 -20.97
N ALA A 73 -16.47 -11.90 -21.09
CA ALA A 73 -16.45 -11.07 -22.29
C ALA A 73 -15.97 -11.86 -23.52
N LYS A 74 -15.01 -12.79 -23.33
CA LYS A 74 -14.57 -13.71 -24.37
C LYS A 74 -15.70 -14.67 -24.76
N GLU A 75 -16.30 -15.35 -23.78
CA GLU A 75 -17.42 -16.28 -24.00
C GLU A 75 -18.59 -15.59 -24.73
N LEU A 76 -18.95 -14.37 -24.34
CA LEU A 76 -20.00 -13.59 -25.00
C LEU A 76 -19.63 -13.25 -26.45
N LYS A 77 -18.37 -12.88 -26.71
CA LYS A 77 -17.91 -12.59 -28.08
C LYS A 77 -17.90 -13.83 -28.96
N ASP A 78 -17.47 -14.97 -28.41
CA ASP A 78 -17.45 -16.26 -29.09
C ASP A 78 -18.90 -16.67 -29.45
N ALA A 79 -19.83 -16.62 -28.48
CA ALA A 79 -21.25 -16.90 -28.68
C ALA A 79 -21.91 -15.97 -29.71
N ALA A 80 -21.58 -14.67 -29.68
CA ALA A 80 -22.08 -13.72 -30.68
C ALA A 80 -21.58 -14.03 -32.10
N THR A 81 -20.34 -14.52 -32.22
CA THR A 81 -19.74 -14.93 -33.50
C THR A 81 -20.40 -16.21 -34.04
N GLU A 82 -20.66 -17.18 -33.16
CA GLU A 82 -21.40 -18.40 -33.50
C GLU A 82 -22.82 -18.07 -33.97
N LEU A 83 -23.52 -17.16 -33.28
CA LEU A 83 -24.86 -16.72 -33.67
C LEU A 83 -24.86 -16.00 -35.03
N ALA A 84 -23.85 -15.17 -35.31
CA ALA A 84 -23.72 -14.50 -36.60
C ALA A 84 -23.50 -15.52 -37.74
N THR A 85 -22.66 -16.53 -37.48
CA THR A 85 -22.44 -17.65 -38.42
C THR A 85 -23.74 -18.41 -38.67
N LEU A 86 -24.46 -18.76 -37.61
CA LEU A 86 -25.75 -19.46 -37.73
C LEU A 86 -26.77 -18.63 -38.51
N LYS A 87 -26.86 -17.33 -38.24
CA LYS A 87 -27.73 -16.41 -38.99
C LYS A 87 -27.39 -16.44 -40.48
N PHE A 88 -26.11 -16.38 -40.83
CA PHE A 88 -25.67 -16.45 -42.22
C PHE A 88 -26.06 -17.78 -42.88
N GLU A 89 -25.80 -18.91 -42.21
CA GLU A 89 -26.17 -20.23 -42.73
C GLU A 89 -27.68 -20.37 -42.95
N VAL A 90 -28.49 -19.84 -42.03
CA VAL A 90 -29.95 -19.82 -42.14
C VAL A 90 -30.38 -18.97 -43.34
N MET A 91 -29.86 -17.75 -43.48
CA MET A 91 -30.18 -16.89 -44.62
C MET A 91 -29.79 -17.53 -45.96
N LYS A 92 -28.64 -18.21 -46.02
CA LYS A 92 -28.22 -18.97 -47.20
C LYS A 92 -29.22 -20.07 -47.55
N LYS A 93 -29.57 -20.93 -46.58
CA LYS A 93 -30.53 -22.03 -46.80
C LYS A 93 -31.91 -21.52 -47.20
N VAL A 94 -32.37 -20.41 -46.61
CA VAL A 94 -33.64 -19.77 -46.96
C VAL A 94 -33.58 -19.20 -48.38
N GLY A 95 -32.52 -18.45 -48.73
CA GLY A 95 -32.31 -17.91 -50.07
C GLY A 95 -32.25 -18.99 -51.14
N ASP A 96 -31.52 -20.08 -50.90
CA ASP A 96 -31.47 -21.25 -51.77
C ASP A 96 -32.86 -21.88 -51.98
N ALA A 97 -33.69 -21.93 -50.93
CA ALA A 97 -35.02 -22.53 -50.98
C ALA A 97 -36.06 -21.65 -51.71
N ILE A 98 -35.94 -20.33 -51.63
CA ILE A 98 -36.90 -19.38 -52.25
C ILE A 98 -36.42 -18.80 -53.59
N GLY A 99 -35.19 -19.15 -54.02
CA GLY A 99 -34.60 -18.67 -55.27
C GLY A 99 -34.05 -17.24 -55.20
N ASP A 100 -33.88 -16.68 -53.99
CA ASP A 100 -33.36 -15.33 -53.76
C ASP A 100 -31.93 -15.37 -53.18
N ILE A 101 -30.97 -15.50 -54.10
CA ILE A 101 -29.53 -15.61 -53.84
C ILE A 101 -28.93 -14.30 -53.27
N GLN A 102 -29.65 -13.17 -53.38
CA GLN A 102 -29.17 -11.87 -52.90
C GLN A 102 -29.29 -11.71 -51.38
N ALA A 103 -30.09 -12.54 -50.69
CA ALA A 103 -30.37 -12.43 -49.25
C ALA A 103 -29.16 -12.68 -48.32
N TYR A 104 -28.04 -13.19 -48.84
CA TYR A 104 -26.85 -13.54 -48.04
C TYR A 104 -25.53 -13.11 -48.68
N GLN A 105 -25.55 -12.26 -49.70
CA GLN A 105 -24.33 -11.60 -50.19
C GLN A 105 -24.08 -10.37 -49.31
N LEU A 106 -23.01 -10.42 -48.50
CA LEU A 106 -22.52 -9.29 -47.69
C LEU A 106 -21.77 -8.28 -48.57
#